data_AF-A0A956PGV2-F1
#
_entry.id   AF-A0A956PGV2-F1
#
_cell.length_a   1.000
_cell.length_b   1.000
_cell.length_c   1.000
_cell.angle_alpha   90.00
_cell.angle_beta   90.00
_cell.angle_gamma   90.00
#
_symmetry.space_group_name_H-M   'P 1'
#
loop_
_entity.id
_entity.type
_entity.pdbx_description
1 polymer ?
#
loop_
_entity_poly.entity_id
_entity_poly.type
_entity_poly.pdbx_seq_one_letter_code
_entity_poly.pdbx_strand_id
1 'polypeptide(L)'
;MGDTERSGMLNDDEITELQIAVEQRELSRVKELLQAQSGDDLTGLQIFADHTLLMYACERGTAEIVQYLLSKGTQVSELEWSTNNELKSALRHPDQSHEILSLVLDAVPAEIRADMVETDWDPDGMDEGEAVSPLELARSLGKEDCYELLSRARS
;
A
#
# COMPACT_ATOMS: atom_id res chain seq x y z
N MET A 1 -14.80 -12.75 -33.45
CA MET A 1 -14.86 -11.55 -32.59
C MET A 1 -15.59 -11.96 -31.34
N GLY A 2 -14.84 -12.51 -30.38
CA GLY A 2 -15.33 -12.71 -29.04
C GLY A 2 -14.70 -11.58 -28.23
N ASP A 3 -15.52 -10.60 -27.86
CA ASP A 3 -15.16 -9.66 -26.82
C ASP A 3 -14.93 -10.49 -25.56
N THR A 4 -13.67 -10.76 -25.26
CA THR A 4 -13.28 -11.30 -23.97
C THR A 4 -13.49 -10.16 -23.00
N GLU A 5 -14.62 -10.17 -22.28
CA GLU A 5 -14.78 -9.46 -21.02
C GLU A 5 -13.58 -9.86 -20.15
N ARG A 6 -12.55 -9.00 -20.14
CA ARG A 6 -11.34 -9.22 -19.37
C ARG A 6 -11.79 -9.16 -17.92
N SER A 7 -11.87 -10.31 -17.28
CA SER A 7 -12.06 -10.41 -15.83
C SER A 7 -11.09 -9.40 -15.20
N GLY A 8 -11.58 -8.47 -14.37
CA GLY A 8 -10.81 -7.35 -13.82
C GLY A 8 -9.68 -7.75 -12.86
N MET A 9 -9.21 -8.98 -12.92
CA MET A 9 -8.13 -9.54 -12.13
C MET A 9 -6.98 -9.90 -13.05
N LEU A 10 -5.78 -9.44 -12.71
CA LEU A 10 -4.54 -9.78 -13.39
C LEU A 10 -4.24 -11.27 -13.25
N ASN A 11 -3.61 -11.87 -14.26
CA ASN A 11 -3.08 -13.22 -14.14
C ASN A 11 -1.70 -13.25 -13.45
N ASP A 12 -1.24 -14.44 -13.06
CA ASP A 12 0.02 -14.63 -12.32
C ASP A 12 1.26 -14.06 -13.06
N ASP A 13 1.31 -14.16 -14.38
CA ASP A 13 2.42 -13.61 -15.18
C ASP A 13 2.36 -12.07 -15.20
N GLU A 14 1.16 -11.50 -15.38
CA GLU A 14 0.92 -10.04 -15.33
C GLU A 14 1.30 -9.46 -13.95
N ILE A 15 0.94 -10.17 -12.87
CA ILE A 15 1.30 -9.82 -11.49
C ILE A 15 2.81 -9.89 -11.30
N THR A 16 3.45 -10.96 -11.75
CA THR A 16 4.90 -11.16 -11.63
C THR A 16 5.67 -10.05 -12.35
N GLU A 17 5.25 -9.68 -13.57
CA GLU A 17 5.87 -8.58 -14.31
C GLU A 17 5.74 -7.24 -13.58
N LEU A 18 4.58 -6.96 -13.00
CA LEU A 18 4.37 -5.75 -12.20
C LEU A 18 5.25 -5.72 -10.95
N GLN A 19 5.35 -6.83 -10.23
CA GLN A 19 6.20 -6.96 -9.05
C GLN A 19 7.66 -6.67 -9.40
N ILE A 20 8.17 -7.30 -10.45
CA ILE A 20 9.55 -7.09 -10.92
C ILE A 20 9.79 -5.61 -11.27
N ALA A 21 8.85 -4.96 -11.97
CA ALA A 21 8.98 -3.55 -12.31
C ALA A 21 9.01 -2.64 -11.07
N VAL A 22 8.21 -2.95 -10.04
CA VAL A 22 8.26 -2.23 -8.75
C VAL A 22 9.60 -2.46 -8.05
N GLU A 23 10.08 -3.71 -7.96
CA GLU A 23 11.36 -4.01 -7.31
C GLU A 23 12.55 -3.31 -7.99
N GLN A 24 12.50 -3.21 -9.32
CA GLN A 24 13.50 -2.52 -10.13
C GLN A 24 13.31 -1.00 -10.16
N ARG A 25 12.25 -0.48 -9.52
CA ARG A 25 11.90 0.95 -9.48
C ARG A 25 11.65 1.55 -10.86
N GLU A 26 11.16 0.74 -11.81
CA GLU A 26 10.92 1.13 -13.19
C GLU A 26 9.52 1.75 -13.35
N LEU A 27 9.36 3.01 -12.94
CA LEU A 27 8.07 3.71 -13.02
C LEU A 27 7.44 3.68 -14.42
N SER A 28 8.25 3.84 -15.47
CA SER A 28 7.77 3.78 -16.85
C SER A 28 7.17 2.41 -17.18
N ARG A 29 7.83 1.32 -16.75
CA ARG A 29 7.35 -0.03 -16.99
C ARG A 29 6.07 -0.31 -16.21
N VAL A 30 5.99 0.14 -14.95
CA VAL A 30 4.76 0.05 -14.14
C VAL A 30 3.60 0.75 -14.84
N LYS A 31 3.82 1.98 -15.36
CA LYS A 31 2.79 2.73 -16.10
C LYS A 31 2.32 1.98 -17.34
N GLU A 32 3.23 1.44 -18.14
CA GLU A 32 2.90 0.66 -19.33
C GLU A 32 2.05 -0.57 -19.00
N LEU A 33 2.46 -1.34 -17.99
CA LEU A 33 1.77 -2.55 -17.56
C LEU A 33 0.36 -2.26 -17.06
N LEU A 34 0.20 -1.25 -16.20
CA LEU A 34 -1.11 -0.87 -15.66
C LEU A 34 -2.05 -0.32 -16.74
N GLN A 35 -1.55 0.50 -17.67
CA GLN A 35 -2.34 0.98 -18.81
C GLN A 35 -2.81 -0.17 -19.71
N ALA A 36 -1.96 -1.19 -19.92
CA ALA A 36 -2.29 -2.32 -20.76
C ALA A 36 -3.32 -3.28 -20.14
N GLN A 37 -3.44 -3.29 -18.80
CA GLN A 37 -4.18 -4.31 -18.06
C GLN A 37 -5.44 -3.76 -17.36
N SER A 38 -5.33 -2.65 -16.63
CA SER A 38 -6.39 -2.13 -15.74
C SER A 38 -6.92 -0.76 -16.18
N GLY A 39 -6.31 -0.13 -17.18
CA GLY A 39 -6.68 1.21 -17.64
C GLY A 39 -6.35 2.27 -16.58
N ASP A 40 -7.31 3.13 -16.26
CA ASP A 40 -7.13 4.22 -15.28
C ASP A 40 -7.71 3.91 -13.89
N ASP A 41 -8.50 2.84 -13.72
CA ASP A 41 -9.02 2.43 -12.41
C ASP A 41 -8.10 1.40 -11.77
N LEU A 42 -7.43 1.81 -10.71
CA LEU A 42 -6.50 0.97 -9.94
C LEU A 42 -7.06 0.63 -8.55
N THR A 43 -8.32 0.96 -8.29
CA THR A 43 -8.94 0.78 -6.97
C THR A 43 -8.88 -0.67 -6.53
N GLY A 44 -8.26 -0.93 -5.37
CA GLY A 44 -8.18 -2.29 -4.83
C GLY A 44 -7.39 -3.28 -5.68
N LEU A 45 -6.48 -2.81 -6.55
CA LEU A 45 -5.66 -3.71 -7.38
C LEU A 45 -4.75 -4.57 -6.48
N GLN A 46 -5.16 -5.82 -6.30
CA GLN A 46 -4.45 -6.84 -5.54
C GLN A 46 -3.42 -7.54 -6.40
N ILE A 47 -2.23 -7.74 -5.83
CA ILE A 47 -1.15 -8.54 -6.43
C ILE A 47 -0.82 -9.77 -5.60
N PHE A 48 -1.35 -9.86 -4.38
CA PHE A 48 -1.38 -11.03 -3.51
C PHE A 48 -2.74 -11.05 -2.80
N ALA A 49 -3.05 -12.16 -2.12
CA ALA A 49 -4.29 -12.29 -1.34
C ALA A 49 -4.38 -11.25 -0.20
N ASP A 50 -3.23 -10.81 0.32
CA ASP A 50 -3.08 -9.95 1.50
C ASP A 50 -2.42 -8.59 1.19
N HIS A 51 -2.09 -8.31 -0.08
CA HIS A 51 -1.43 -7.06 -0.50
C HIS A 51 -2.03 -6.46 -1.76
N THR A 52 -2.33 -5.16 -1.67
CA THR A 52 -2.52 -4.31 -2.85
C THR A 52 -1.17 -3.96 -3.48
N LEU A 53 -1.19 -3.54 -4.75
CA LEU A 53 -0.01 -3.00 -5.41
C LEU A 53 0.58 -1.79 -4.66
N LEU A 54 -0.29 -0.95 -4.07
CA LEU A 54 0.14 0.21 -3.28
C LEU A 54 0.87 -0.22 -2.00
N MET A 55 0.34 -1.20 -1.27
CA MET A 55 1.00 -1.75 -0.08
C MET A 55 2.39 -2.32 -0.42
N TYR A 56 2.50 -3.06 -1.53
CA TYR A 56 3.78 -3.59 -1.98
C TYR A 56 4.76 -2.48 -2.38
N ALA A 57 4.31 -1.46 -3.13
CA ALA A 57 5.16 -0.32 -3.49
C ALA A 57 5.68 0.46 -2.26
N CYS A 58 4.84 0.58 -1.22
CA CYS A 58 5.22 1.17 0.07
C CYS A 58 6.30 0.34 0.77
N GLU A 59 6.10 -0.98 0.88
CA GLU A 59 7.08 -1.88 1.48
C GLU A 59 8.41 -1.90 0.72
N ARG A 60 8.37 -1.77 -0.62
CA ARG A 60 9.55 -1.75 -1.47
C ARG A 60 10.33 -0.43 -1.49
N GLY A 61 9.85 0.62 -0.84
CA GLY A 61 10.59 1.87 -0.83
C GLY A 61 10.59 2.53 -2.21
N THR A 62 9.42 2.65 -2.85
CA THR A 62 9.35 3.17 -4.22
C THR A 62 8.51 4.44 -4.30
N ALA A 63 8.99 5.51 -3.66
CA ALA A 63 8.28 6.79 -3.51
C ALA A 63 7.64 7.32 -4.81
N GLU A 64 8.35 7.25 -5.95
CA GLU A 64 7.81 7.69 -7.24
C GLU A 64 6.64 6.83 -7.75
N ILE A 65 6.71 5.51 -7.52
CA ILE A 65 5.63 4.58 -7.86
C ILE A 65 4.47 4.76 -6.90
N VAL A 66 4.73 4.91 -5.60
CA VAL A 66 3.71 5.24 -4.59
C VAL A 66 2.95 6.51 -4.97
N GLN A 67 3.67 7.60 -5.29
CA GLN A 67 3.06 8.84 -5.77
C GLN A 67 2.19 8.63 -7.00
N TYR A 68 2.68 7.86 -7.97
CA TYR A 68 1.91 7.57 -9.17
C TYR A 68 0.62 6.79 -8.87
N LEU A 69 0.69 5.74 -8.06
CA LEU A 69 -0.47 4.94 -7.68
C LEU A 69 -1.50 5.79 -6.93
N LEU A 70 -1.06 6.57 -5.93
CA LEU A 70 -1.92 7.52 -5.21
C LEU A 70 -2.59 8.52 -6.17
N SER A 71 -1.85 9.03 -7.17
CA SER A 71 -2.40 9.97 -8.17
C SER A 71 -3.48 9.36 -9.06
N LYS A 72 -3.53 8.02 -9.17
CA LYS A 72 -4.54 7.28 -9.91
C LYS A 72 -5.77 6.94 -9.08
N GLY A 73 -5.83 7.43 -7.84
CA GLY A 73 -6.98 7.22 -6.97
C GLY A 73 -7.08 5.79 -6.46
N THR A 74 -5.96 5.04 -6.36
CA THR A 74 -5.92 3.84 -5.52
C THR A 74 -6.42 4.25 -4.15
N GLN A 75 -7.61 3.77 -3.78
CA GLN A 75 -8.10 3.97 -2.43
C GLN A 75 -7.15 3.24 -1.50
N VAL A 76 -6.71 3.97 -0.48
CA VAL A 76 -6.12 3.39 0.71
C VAL A 76 -7.26 2.60 1.35
N SER A 77 -7.21 1.28 1.20
CA SER A 77 -8.32 0.41 1.56
C SER A 77 -7.84 -0.62 2.56
N GLU A 78 -8.63 -0.81 3.61
CA GLU A 78 -8.52 -1.98 4.45
C GLU A 78 -8.94 -3.19 3.62
N LEU A 79 -8.02 -4.13 3.42
CA LEU A 79 -8.38 -5.41 2.82
C LEU A 79 -9.11 -6.23 3.89
N GLU A 80 -10.22 -6.86 3.52
CA GLU A 80 -11.02 -7.72 4.42
C GLU A 80 -10.18 -8.83 5.07
N TRP A 81 -9.09 -9.27 4.40
CA TRP A 81 -8.25 -10.39 4.82
C TRP A 81 -6.80 -9.99 5.11
N SER A 82 -6.49 -8.69 5.24
CA SER A 82 -5.11 -8.24 5.53
C SER A 82 -5.05 -7.53 6.87
N THR A 83 -4.10 -7.95 7.70
CA THR A 83 -3.69 -7.21 8.91
C THR A 83 -2.75 -6.05 8.59
N ASN A 84 -2.47 -5.86 7.30
CA ASN A 84 -1.52 -4.90 6.79
C ASN A 84 -2.25 -3.73 6.11
N ASN A 85 -1.85 -2.50 6.46
CA ASN A 85 -2.23 -1.30 5.74
C ASN A 85 -0.99 -0.61 5.15
N GLU A 86 -1.19 0.39 4.31
CA GLU A 86 -0.12 1.11 3.61
C GLU A 86 0.89 1.74 4.58
N LEU A 87 0.44 2.18 5.77
CA LEU A 87 1.32 2.75 6.80
C LEU A 87 2.23 1.67 7.42
N LYS A 88 1.69 0.50 7.75
CA LYS A 88 2.49 -0.65 8.23
C LYS A 88 3.49 -1.11 7.15
N SER A 89 3.06 -1.22 5.90
CA SER A 89 3.96 -1.53 4.78
C SER A 89 5.09 -0.50 4.65
N ALA A 90 4.79 0.79 4.71
CA ALA A 90 5.80 1.85 4.68
C ALA A 90 6.81 1.72 5.84
N LEU A 91 6.35 1.39 7.04
CA LEU A 91 7.19 1.21 8.22
C LEU A 91 8.16 0.03 8.11
N ARG A 92 7.81 -1.04 7.37
CA ARG A 92 8.68 -2.22 7.19
C ARG A 92 9.90 -1.93 6.32
N HIS A 93 9.85 -0.95 5.42
CA HIS A 93 11.03 -0.56 4.66
C HIS A 93 12.10 0.05 5.59
N PRO A 94 13.39 -0.26 5.48
CA PRO A 94 14.41 0.25 6.41
C PRO A 94 14.56 1.78 6.36
N ASP A 95 14.78 2.35 5.18
CA ASP A 95 15.25 3.74 5.06
C ASP A 95 14.18 4.76 4.60
N GLN A 96 13.29 4.36 3.70
CA GLN A 96 12.30 5.26 3.07
C GLN A 96 10.96 5.36 3.80
N SER A 97 10.82 4.80 5.01
CA SER A 97 9.53 4.81 5.73
C SER A 97 8.97 6.21 5.92
N HIS A 98 9.80 7.18 6.31
CA HIS A 98 9.33 8.53 6.61
C HIS A 98 8.78 9.23 5.36
N GLU A 99 9.48 9.11 4.23
CA GLU A 99 9.05 9.69 2.95
C GLU A 99 7.74 9.06 2.47
N ILE A 100 7.65 7.73 2.49
CA ILE A 100 6.44 7.02 2.04
C ILE A 100 5.27 7.29 2.97
N LEU A 101 5.48 7.29 4.28
CA LEU A 101 4.45 7.63 5.25
C LEU A 101 3.88 9.03 4.99
N SER A 102 4.75 10.02 4.74
CA SER A 102 4.29 11.38 4.40
C SER A 102 3.40 11.35 3.16
N LEU A 103 3.82 10.66 2.10
CA LEU A 103 3.05 10.56 0.85
C LEU A 103 1.68 9.92 1.06
N VAL A 104 1.63 8.81 1.81
CA VAL A 104 0.37 8.11 2.09
C VAL A 104 -0.54 8.99 2.96
N LEU A 105 -0.02 9.57 4.05
CA LEU A 105 -0.82 10.41 4.96
C LEU A 105 -1.38 11.67 4.28
N ASP A 106 -0.64 12.25 3.32
CA ASP A 106 -1.08 13.39 2.52
C ASP A 106 -2.22 13.03 1.55
N ALA A 107 -2.25 11.78 1.07
CA ALA A 107 -3.29 11.28 0.18
C ALA A 107 -4.53 10.75 0.92
N VAL A 108 -4.36 10.32 2.18
CA VAL A 108 -5.45 9.77 3.00
C VAL A 108 -6.38 10.88 3.50
N PRO A 109 -7.71 10.76 3.30
CA PRO A 109 -8.69 11.71 3.85
C PRO A 109 -8.58 11.83 5.37
N ALA A 110 -8.78 13.04 5.89
CA ALA A 110 -8.61 13.31 7.32
C ALA A 110 -9.59 12.51 8.20
N GLU A 111 -10.74 12.13 7.64
CA GLU A 111 -11.82 11.40 8.30
C GLU A 111 -11.41 9.98 8.71
N ILE A 112 -10.53 9.33 7.93
CA ILE A 112 -10.09 7.95 8.18
C ILE A 112 -8.64 7.88 8.69
N ARG A 113 -7.90 9.00 8.64
CA ARG A 113 -6.47 9.03 8.98
C ARG A 113 -6.19 8.62 10.42
N ALA A 114 -6.98 9.12 11.37
CA ALA A 114 -6.80 8.79 12.78
C ALA A 114 -7.03 7.29 13.04
N ASP A 115 -8.09 6.74 12.44
CA ASP A 115 -8.38 5.31 12.51
C ASP A 115 -7.21 4.50 11.95
N MET A 116 -6.81 4.78 10.72
CA MET A 116 -5.71 4.08 10.04
C MET A 116 -4.38 4.09 10.81
N VAL A 117 -4.13 5.11 11.64
CA VAL A 117 -2.91 5.24 12.46
C VAL A 117 -2.99 4.44 13.77
N GLU A 118 -4.17 4.37 14.37
CA GLU A 118 -4.37 3.84 15.74
C GLU A 118 -5.02 2.47 15.78
N THR A 119 -5.78 2.10 14.76
CA THR A 119 -6.44 0.80 14.72
C THR A 119 -5.46 -0.26 14.28
N ASP A 120 -5.55 -1.39 14.96
CA ASP A 120 -5.09 -2.62 14.38
C ASP A 120 -6.26 -3.33 13.72
N TRP A 121 -6.38 -3.16 12.40
CA TRP A 121 -7.35 -3.86 11.61
C TRP A 121 -6.95 -5.34 11.50
N ASP A 122 -7.44 -6.16 12.43
CA ASP A 122 -7.39 -7.62 12.37
C ASP A 122 -8.81 -8.20 12.47
N PRO A 123 -9.57 -8.15 11.36
CA PRO A 123 -11.00 -8.48 11.36
C PRO A 123 -11.28 -9.95 11.72
N ASP A 124 -10.32 -10.83 11.52
CA ASP A 124 -10.49 -12.28 11.68
C ASP A 124 -9.62 -12.90 12.79
N GLY A 125 -8.83 -12.12 13.52
CA GLY A 125 -7.88 -12.66 14.50
C GLY A 125 -6.84 -13.57 13.82
N MET A 126 -6.51 -13.28 12.56
CA MET A 126 -5.67 -14.14 11.71
C MET A 126 -4.20 -14.02 12.08
N ASP A 127 -3.80 -12.91 12.73
CA ASP A 127 -2.46 -12.77 13.27
C ASP A 127 -2.39 -13.47 14.64
N GLU A 128 -1.57 -14.53 14.73
CA GLU A 128 -1.28 -15.18 16.01
C GLU A 128 -0.38 -14.29 16.92
N GLY A 129 0.09 -13.14 16.42
CA GLY A 129 0.88 -12.13 17.13
C GLY A 129 0.07 -11.17 18.01
N GLU A 130 0.79 -10.29 18.75
CA GLU A 130 0.14 -9.14 19.39
C GLU A 130 -0.32 -8.18 18.30
N ALA A 131 -1.60 -7.85 18.32
CA ALA A 131 -2.15 -6.79 17.51
C ALA A 131 -1.34 -5.48 17.68
N VAL A 132 -0.78 -4.92 16.61
CA VAL A 132 0.06 -3.70 16.63
C VAL A 132 -0.41 -2.70 15.57
N SER A 133 -0.94 -1.56 16.01
CA SER A 133 -1.27 -0.41 15.16
C SER A 133 -0.02 0.16 14.45
N PRO A 134 -0.14 0.91 13.34
CA PRO A 134 1.03 1.57 12.74
C PRO A 134 1.81 2.45 13.72
N LEU A 135 1.11 3.13 14.63
CA LEU A 135 1.75 3.95 15.66
C LEU A 135 2.62 3.12 16.61
N GLU A 136 2.09 2.00 17.10
CA GLU A 136 2.83 1.09 17.98
C GLU A 136 3.96 0.37 17.23
N LEU A 137 3.76 0.05 15.95
CA LEU A 137 4.77 -0.55 15.09
C LEU A 137 5.94 0.40 14.87
N ALA A 138 5.68 1.68 14.61
CA ALA A 138 6.75 2.68 14.50
C ALA A 138 7.61 2.75 15.78
N ARG A 139 6.95 2.65 16.94
CA ARG A 139 7.62 2.63 18.25
C ARG A 139 8.44 1.36 18.46
N SER A 140 7.87 0.19 18.16
CA SER A 140 8.54 -1.10 18.36
C SER A 140 9.75 -1.27 17.44
N LEU A 141 9.70 -0.68 16.24
CA LEU A 141 10.81 -0.61 15.29
C LEU A 141 11.85 0.47 15.64
N GLY A 142 11.60 1.32 16.65
CA GLY A 142 12.49 2.43 17.03
C GLY A 142 12.57 3.56 16.00
N LYS A 143 11.55 3.70 15.14
CA LYS A 143 11.48 4.73 14.10
C LYS A 143 10.85 6.01 14.65
N GLU A 144 11.60 6.72 15.48
CA GLU A 144 11.11 7.90 16.22
C GLU A 144 10.51 8.98 15.30
N ASP A 145 11.17 9.30 14.17
CA ASP A 145 10.66 10.30 13.22
C ASP A 145 9.31 9.88 12.61
N CYS A 146 9.14 8.59 12.33
CA CYS A 146 7.88 8.04 11.82
C CYS A 146 6.80 8.04 12.91
N TYR A 147 7.15 7.71 14.15
CA TYR A 147 6.25 7.76 15.30
C TYR A 147 5.73 9.18 15.56
N GLU A 148 6.61 10.18 15.50
CA GLU A 148 6.27 11.60 15.61
C GLU A 148 5.35 12.06 14.47
N LEU A 149 5.62 11.63 13.23
CA LEU A 149 4.78 11.92 12.07
C LEU A 149 3.36 11.35 12.26
N LEU A 150 3.26 10.07 12.62
CA LEU A 150 1.99 9.40 12.87
C LEU A 150 1.22 10.03 14.06
N SER A 151 1.92 10.40 15.12
CA SER A 151 1.33 11.06 16.30
C SER A 151 0.67 12.39 15.95
N ARG A 152 1.22 13.14 14.99
CA ARG A 152 0.66 14.40 14.49
C ARG A 152 -0.46 14.18 13.50
N ALA A 153 -0.42 13.09 12.73
CA ALA A 153 -1.45 12.76 11.76
C ALA A 153 -2.81 12.40 12.39
N ARG A 154 -2.82 12.07 13.68
CA ARG A 154 -4.02 11.74 14.48
C ARG A 154 -4.90 12.95 14.84
N SER A 155 -4.32 14.15 14.94
CA SER A 155 -5.02 15.37 15.38
C SER A 155 -5.75 16.08 14.25
#